data_AF-A0A291RDT7-F1
#
_entry.id   AF-A0A291RDT7-F1
#
_cell.length_a   1.000
_cell.length_b   1.000
_cell.length_c   1.000
_cell.angle_alpha   90.00
_cell.angle_beta   90.00
_cell.angle_gamma   90.00
#
_symmetry.space_group_name_H-M   'P 1'
#
loop_
_entity.id
_entity.type
_entity.pdbx_description
1 polymer ?
#
loop_
_entity_poly.entity_id
_entity_poly.type
_entity_poly.pdbx_seq_one_letter_code
_entity_poly.pdbx_strand_id
1 'polypeptide(L)'
;MTTDKSDDALVWNQRTQAWQYDPARVVRFTADYRNWERYETVDRKTAEEFSRQLAVDRRFPLSELPTEDWIEWFFSWKGDPPDHEDPTWDTDMYVREEKERQRQQKESEQPKSPLQRTEYHTWAKTADHAVMAGILRTWLGIGDLAMTVRQDGYAVEYRDDTIELYATQGANPSEAPSFFLLEGHIDQAPEVALGRLEALARLFRERGITFDIDYVEVDADGNLLGEEKTLD
;
A
#
# COMPACT_ATOMS: atom_id res chain seq x y z
N MET A 1 0.34 14.01 31.58
CA MET A 1 0.84 12.88 30.77
C MET A 1 0.12 12.96 29.46
N THR A 2 0.76 13.50 28.43
CA THR A 2 0.23 13.57 27.07
C THR A 2 0.11 12.14 26.56
N THR A 3 -1.12 11.66 26.38
CA THR A 3 -1.43 10.39 25.73
C THR A 3 -1.33 10.55 24.22
N ASP A 4 -0.18 11.04 23.73
CA ASP A 4 0.15 10.90 22.32
C ASP A 4 0.65 9.46 22.15
N LYS A 5 -0.14 8.64 21.46
CA LYS A 5 0.37 7.38 20.92
C LYS A 5 1.43 7.79 19.90
N SER A 6 2.69 7.46 20.16
CA SER A 6 3.71 7.70 19.15
C SER A 6 3.55 6.67 18.03
N ASP A 7 3.73 7.11 16.79
CA ASP A 7 3.71 6.26 15.59
C ASP A 7 5.00 5.40 15.47
N ASP A 8 5.70 5.17 16.57
CA ASP A 8 6.98 4.46 16.60
C ASP A 8 6.79 2.95 16.43
N ALA A 9 7.60 2.34 15.56
CA ALA A 9 7.52 0.91 15.33
C ALA A 9 8.82 0.28 14.85
N LEU A 10 8.99 -0.99 15.20
CA LEU A 10 10.05 -1.87 14.71
C LEU A 10 9.48 -2.91 13.75
N VAL A 11 10.21 -3.24 12.69
CA VAL A 11 9.85 -4.26 11.70
C VAL A 11 10.90 -5.35 11.62
N TRP A 12 10.46 -6.59 11.43
CA TRP A 12 11.34 -7.69 11.07
C TRP A 12 11.65 -7.62 9.57
N ASN A 13 12.92 -7.40 9.21
CA ASN A 13 13.35 -7.39 7.83
C ASN A 13 13.84 -8.79 7.42
N GLN A 14 13.04 -9.48 6.61
CA GLN A 14 13.36 -10.85 6.16
C GLN A 14 14.63 -10.93 5.31
N ARG A 15 15.05 -9.85 4.62
CA ARG A 15 16.27 -9.86 3.81
C ARG A 15 17.53 -9.80 4.67
N THR A 16 17.51 -8.99 5.72
CA THR A 16 18.67 -8.80 6.62
C THR A 16 18.60 -9.67 7.86
N GLN A 17 17.47 -10.37 8.09
CA GLN A 17 17.22 -11.23 9.24
C GLN A 17 17.43 -10.47 10.56
N ALA A 18 16.93 -9.23 10.64
CA ALA A 18 17.10 -8.34 11.79
C ALA A 18 15.89 -7.41 12.00
N TRP A 19 15.70 -6.95 13.24
CA TRP A 19 14.73 -5.90 13.59
C TRP A 19 15.27 -4.52 13.18
N GLN A 20 14.42 -3.67 12.61
CA GLN A 20 14.76 -2.32 12.14
C GLN A 20 13.70 -1.31 12.57
N TYR A 21 14.11 -0.07 12.84
CA TYR A 21 13.19 1.03 13.12
C TYR A 21 12.71 1.64 11.80
N ASP A 22 11.42 1.44 11.49
CA ASP A 22 10.79 1.94 10.27
C ASP A 22 9.31 2.25 10.53
N PRO A 23 9.02 3.30 11.33
CA PRO A 23 7.66 3.69 11.67
C PRO A 23 6.84 4.03 10.43
N ALA A 24 7.45 4.67 9.43
CA ALA A 24 6.77 5.01 8.18
C ALA A 24 6.25 3.77 7.46
N ARG A 25 7.03 2.69 7.39
CA ARG A 25 6.58 1.45 6.78
C ARG A 25 5.49 0.77 7.60
N VAL A 26 5.60 0.73 8.91
CA VAL A 26 4.55 0.13 9.77
C VAL A 26 3.27 0.92 9.66
N VAL A 27 3.32 2.24 9.82
CA VAL A 27 2.16 3.12 9.71
C VAL A 27 1.51 2.95 8.34
N ARG A 28 2.26 2.99 7.24
CA ARG A 28 1.68 2.73 5.91
C ARG A 28 1.03 1.34 5.82
N PHE A 29 1.64 0.32 6.41
CA PHE A 29 1.12 -1.04 6.36
C PHE A 29 -0.13 -1.22 7.23
N THR A 30 -0.15 -0.67 8.46
CA THR A 30 -1.25 -0.85 9.41
C THR A 30 -2.38 0.16 9.22
N ALA A 31 -2.08 1.36 8.69
CA ALA A 31 -3.09 2.32 8.24
C ALA A 31 -3.78 1.86 6.96
N ASP A 32 -3.12 1.01 6.16
CA ASP A 32 -3.74 0.40 4.99
C ASP A 32 -4.65 -0.77 5.42
N TYR A 33 -5.95 -0.50 5.30
CA TYR A 33 -7.04 -1.43 5.60
C TYR A 33 -7.06 -2.70 4.75
N ARG A 34 -6.32 -2.75 3.62
CA ARG A 34 -6.06 -4.00 2.88
C ARG A 34 -5.24 -5.01 3.69
N ASN A 35 -4.50 -4.54 4.69
CA ASN A 35 -3.61 -5.37 5.47
C ASN A 35 -4.18 -5.78 6.83
N TRP A 36 -5.39 -5.34 7.18
CA TRP A 36 -5.98 -5.65 8.50
C TRP A 36 -6.17 -7.14 8.77
N GLU A 37 -6.44 -7.94 7.73
CA GLU A 37 -6.47 -9.41 7.86
C GLU A 37 -5.09 -10.06 7.77
N ARG A 38 -4.05 -9.28 7.46
CA ARG A 38 -2.66 -9.73 7.25
C ARG A 38 -1.78 -9.53 8.47
N TYR A 39 -2.31 -8.95 9.55
CA TYR A 39 -1.63 -8.85 10.83
C TYR A 39 -2.59 -9.17 11.97
N GLU A 40 -2.03 -9.67 13.06
CA GLU A 40 -2.72 -9.84 14.33
C GLU A 40 -1.84 -9.29 15.45
N THR A 41 -2.47 -8.78 16.51
CA THR A 41 -1.75 -8.36 17.71
C THR A 41 -1.43 -9.59 18.54
N VAL A 42 -0.14 -9.92 18.65
CA VAL A 42 0.35 -11.04 19.47
C VAL A 42 1.14 -10.53 20.67
N ASP A 43 1.30 -11.38 21.69
CA ASP A 43 2.20 -11.07 22.79
C ASP A 43 3.69 -11.14 22.36
N ARG A 44 4.56 -10.49 23.14
CA ARG A 44 6.01 -10.41 22.87
C ARG A 44 6.64 -11.79 22.66
N LYS A 45 6.28 -12.75 23.52
CA LYS A 45 6.85 -14.10 23.49
C LYS A 45 6.53 -14.80 22.17
N THR A 46 5.29 -14.65 21.70
CA THR A 46 4.81 -15.21 20.43
C THR A 46 5.52 -14.56 19.24
N ALA A 47 5.70 -13.23 19.24
CA ALA A 47 6.45 -12.53 18.19
C ALA A 47 7.93 -12.97 18.12
N GLU A 48 8.60 -13.11 19.26
CA GLU A 48 9.99 -13.58 19.31
C GLU A 48 10.11 -15.02 18.82
N GLU A 49 9.21 -15.92 19.25
CA GLU A 49 9.20 -17.32 18.81
C GLU A 49 8.97 -17.43 17.29
N PHE A 50 8.07 -16.61 16.74
CA PHE A 50 7.83 -16.52 15.30
C PHE A 50 9.06 -16.01 14.53
N SER A 51 9.72 -14.94 15.01
CA SER A 51 10.94 -14.41 14.36
C SER A 51 12.08 -15.44 14.34
N ARG A 52 12.25 -16.22 15.42
CA ARG A 52 13.23 -17.31 15.51
C ARG A 52 12.93 -18.44 14.52
N GLN A 53 11.67 -18.69 14.19
CA GLN A 53 11.29 -19.69 13.17
C GLN A 53 11.55 -19.21 11.74
N LEU A 54 11.42 -17.90 11.49
CA LEU A 54 11.70 -17.28 10.18
C LEU A 54 13.19 -17.13 9.88
N ALA A 55 14.05 -17.23 10.91
CA ALA A 55 15.49 -17.16 10.77
C ALA A 55 16.03 -18.39 10.01
N VAL A 56 16.33 -18.23 8.72
CA VAL A 56 16.73 -19.34 7.82
C VAL A 56 18.16 -19.83 8.11
N ASP A 57 18.98 -19.04 8.82
CA ASP A 57 20.36 -19.39 9.15
C ASP A 57 20.66 -19.10 10.62
N ARG A 58 21.03 -20.15 11.39
CA ARG A 58 21.42 -20.06 12.82
C ARG A 58 22.78 -19.36 13.04
N ARG A 59 23.34 -18.75 11.99
CA ARG A 59 24.62 -18.04 11.99
C ARG A 59 24.53 -16.60 12.46
N PHE A 60 23.34 -16.02 12.48
CA PHE A 60 23.09 -14.72 13.10
C PHE A 60 22.64 -14.95 14.55
N PRO A 61 23.15 -14.18 15.53
CA PRO A 61 22.72 -14.32 16.92
C PRO A 61 21.19 -14.21 16.95
N LEU A 62 20.57 -15.22 17.56
CA LEU A 62 19.11 -15.43 17.58
C LEU A 62 18.39 -14.11 17.82
N SER A 63 17.51 -13.76 16.89
CA SER A 63 16.73 -12.53 16.83
C SER A 63 15.76 -12.42 18.01
N GLU A 64 16.28 -12.06 19.17
CA GLU A 64 15.47 -11.56 20.28
C GLU A 64 14.93 -10.19 19.89
N LEU A 65 13.67 -9.90 20.23
CA LEU A 65 13.19 -8.51 20.17
C LEU A 65 14.16 -7.67 21.00
N PRO A 66 14.50 -6.44 20.55
CA PRO A 66 15.31 -5.54 21.36
C PRO A 66 14.77 -5.47 22.79
N THR A 67 15.64 -5.44 23.79
CA THR A 67 15.22 -5.37 25.21
C THR A 67 14.30 -4.17 25.45
N GLU A 68 13.50 -4.18 26.51
CA GLU A 68 12.64 -3.02 26.83
C GLU A 68 13.47 -1.73 26.93
N ASP A 69 14.66 -1.80 27.53
CA ASP A 69 15.62 -0.69 27.58
C ASP A 69 16.04 -0.19 26.18
N TRP A 70 16.19 -1.09 25.20
CA TRP A 70 16.51 -0.74 23.82
C TRP A 70 15.32 -0.13 23.07
N ILE A 71 14.11 -0.65 23.29
CA ILE A 71 12.87 -0.12 22.70
C ILE A 71 12.59 1.29 23.23
N GLU A 72 12.72 1.48 24.55
CA GLU A 72 12.59 2.78 25.19
C GLU A 72 13.64 3.77 24.66
N TRP A 73 14.88 3.30 24.48
CA TRP A 73 15.96 4.09 23.88
C TRP A 73 15.67 4.46 22.41
N PHE A 74 15.24 3.52 21.57
CA PHE A 74 14.88 3.76 20.17
C PHE A 74 13.78 4.82 20.03
N PHE A 75 12.73 4.71 20.83
CA PHE A 75 11.58 5.61 20.78
C PHE A 75 11.92 7.00 21.33
N SER A 76 12.96 7.09 22.17
CA SER A 76 13.50 8.38 22.64
C SER A 76 14.36 9.10 21.59
N TRP A 77 15.09 8.37 20.74
CA TRP A 77 16.06 8.92 19.77
C TRP A 77 15.48 9.11 18.35
N LYS A 78 14.41 8.37 18.00
CA LYS A 78 13.77 8.37 16.67
C LYS A 78 14.76 8.13 15.51
N GLY A 79 15.65 7.15 15.66
CA GLY A 79 16.66 6.77 14.66
C GLY A 79 17.45 5.52 15.04
N ASP A 80 18.31 5.04 14.13
CA ASP A 80 19.18 3.87 14.37
C ASP A 80 20.24 4.14 15.46
N PRO A 81 20.71 3.10 16.18
CA PRO A 81 21.62 3.27 17.31
C PRO A 81 23.01 3.76 16.83
N PRO A 82 23.59 4.80 17.46
CA PRO A 82 24.99 5.12 17.28
C PRO A 82 25.79 4.11 18.09
N ASP A 83 26.12 2.99 17.45
CA ASP A 83 27.42 2.30 17.54
C ASP A 83 27.27 0.87 17.01
N HIS A 84 27.20 0.76 15.68
CA HIS A 84 28.12 -0.10 14.96
C HIS A 84 28.45 0.60 13.64
N GLU A 85 29.69 1.08 13.52
CA GLU A 85 30.26 1.38 12.21
C GLU A 85 30.10 0.12 11.35
N ASP A 86 29.22 0.15 10.36
CA ASP A 86 29.32 -0.76 9.22
C ASP A 86 29.77 0.05 8.00
N PRO A 87 31.10 0.11 7.72
CA PRO A 87 31.66 0.86 6.59
C PRO A 87 31.34 0.24 5.22
N THR A 88 30.58 -0.86 5.16
CA THR A 88 30.45 -1.67 3.94
C THR A 88 29.33 -1.22 3.00
N TRP A 89 28.43 -0.33 3.42
CA TRP A 89 27.23 0.02 2.65
C TRP A 89 27.52 0.65 1.27
N ASP A 90 28.70 1.29 1.09
CA ASP A 90 29.11 1.93 -0.18
C ASP A 90 30.41 1.35 -0.79
N THR A 91 31.06 0.40 -0.08
CA THR A 91 32.31 -0.24 -0.49
C THR A 91 32.23 -1.75 -0.76
N ASP A 92 31.07 -2.38 -0.50
CA ASP A 92 30.89 -3.80 -0.82
C ASP A 92 30.97 -4.04 -2.34
N MET A 93 32.01 -4.79 -2.74
CA MET A 93 32.28 -5.19 -4.12
C MET A 93 31.08 -5.94 -4.72
N TYR A 94 30.35 -6.71 -3.91
CA TYR A 94 29.17 -7.47 -4.33
C TYR A 94 27.98 -6.58 -4.66
N VAL A 95 27.80 -5.45 -3.94
CA VAL A 95 26.75 -4.47 -4.21
C VAL A 95 27.05 -3.69 -5.48
N ARG A 96 28.33 -3.39 -5.75
CA ARG A 96 28.75 -2.77 -7.01
C ARG A 96 28.59 -3.72 -8.19
N GLU A 97 29.05 -4.96 -8.07
CA GLU A 97 28.92 -5.99 -9.09
C GLU A 97 27.44 -6.32 -9.36
N GLU A 98 26.59 -6.38 -8.35
CA GLU A 98 25.15 -6.64 -8.54
C GLU A 98 24.43 -5.44 -9.15
N LYS A 99 24.77 -4.20 -8.77
CA LYS A 99 24.26 -2.98 -9.43
C LYS A 99 24.73 -2.90 -10.88
N GLU A 100 25.98 -3.24 -11.17
CA GLU A 100 26.52 -3.28 -12.53
C GLU A 100 25.90 -4.41 -13.35
N ARG A 101 25.66 -5.59 -12.75
CA ARG A 101 24.99 -6.72 -13.40
C ARG A 101 23.52 -6.42 -13.69
N GLN A 102 22.82 -5.77 -12.76
CA GLN A 102 21.46 -5.28 -12.97
C GLN A 102 21.41 -4.18 -14.03
N ARG A 103 22.41 -3.30 -14.08
CA ARG A 103 22.53 -2.27 -15.11
C ARG A 103 22.83 -2.87 -16.50
N GLN A 104 23.71 -3.87 -16.57
CA GLN A 104 24.02 -4.62 -17.79
C GLN A 104 22.87 -5.53 -18.23
N GLN A 105 22.08 -6.08 -17.30
CA GLN A 105 20.83 -6.81 -17.60
C GLN A 105 19.76 -5.85 -18.15
N LYS A 106 19.56 -4.68 -17.53
CA LYS A 106 18.67 -3.63 -18.04
C LYS A 106 19.11 -3.09 -19.41
N GLU A 107 20.41 -3.07 -19.70
CA GLU A 107 20.96 -2.65 -21.00
C GLU A 107 20.95 -3.76 -22.07
N SER A 108 20.90 -5.04 -21.69
CA SER A 108 20.92 -6.19 -22.61
C SER A 108 19.55 -6.80 -22.90
N GLU A 109 18.54 -6.50 -22.07
CA GLU A 109 17.15 -6.80 -22.37
C GLU A 109 16.61 -5.77 -23.38
N GLN A 110 16.48 -6.19 -24.64
CA GLN A 110 15.69 -5.44 -25.62
C GLN A 110 14.26 -5.26 -25.06
N PRO A 111 13.70 -4.04 -25.09
CA PRO A 111 12.47 -3.73 -24.40
C PRO A 111 11.32 -4.53 -25.03
N LYS A 112 10.77 -5.49 -24.28
CA LYS A 112 9.35 -5.80 -24.42
C LYS A 112 8.63 -4.52 -24.01
N SER A 113 7.78 -4.00 -24.90
CA SER A 113 6.99 -2.79 -24.65
C SER A 113 6.48 -2.80 -23.20
N PRO A 114 6.83 -1.81 -22.37
CA PRO A 114 6.40 -1.80 -20.98
C PRO A 114 4.88 -1.83 -20.95
N LEU A 115 4.30 -2.73 -20.14
CA LEU A 115 2.88 -2.64 -19.79
C LEU A 115 2.71 -1.33 -19.03
N GLN A 116 2.22 -0.32 -19.73
CA GLN A 116 1.77 0.93 -19.14
C GLN A 116 0.40 0.65 -18.53
N ARG A 117 0.21 1.06 -17.27
CA ARG A 117 -1.08 0.99 -16.59
C ARG A 117 -1.44 2.34 -16.00
N THR A 118 -2.72 2.58 -15.78
CA THR A 118 -3.21 3.81 -15.16
C THR A 118 -3.65 3.50 -13.74
N GLU A 119 -2.94 4.04 -12.75
CA GLU A 119 -3.36 4.00 -11.34
C GLU A 119 -4.36 5.12 -11.09
N TYR A 120 -5.34 4.87 -10.22
CA TYR A 120 -6.35 5.86 -9.86
C TYR A 120 -6.71 5.79 -8.37
N HIS A 121 -7.10 6.95 -7.83
CA HIS A 121 -7.62 7.15 -6.49
C HIS A 121 -8.80 8.11 -6.55
N THR A 122 -9.89 7.83 -5.84
CA THR A 122 -11.10 8.66 -5.87
C THR A 122 -11.80 8.64 -4.53
N TRP A 123 -12.38 9.77 -4.13
CA TRP A 123 -13.45 9.77 -3.15
C TRP A 123 -14.79 10.16 -3.79
N ALA A 124 -15.88 9.62 -3.24
CA ALA A 124 -17.24 9.90 -3.68
C ALA A 124 -18.18 10.06 -2.49
N LYS A 125 -18.88 11.19 -2.39
CA LYS A 125 -19.73 11.56 -1.25
C LYS A 125 -21.09 10.88 -1.28
N THR A 126 -21.13 9.64 -0.80
CA THR A 126 -22.37 8.90 -0.57
C THR A 126 -22.25 7.94 0.62
N ALA A 127 -23.28 7.89 1.46
CA ALA A 127 -23.41 6.87 2.50
C ALA A 127 -24.18 5.63 2.02
N ASP A 128 -24.77 5.69 0.82
CA ASP A 128 -25.61 4.63 0.28
C ASP A 128 -24.77 3.62 -0.51
N HIS A 129 -24.46 2.50 0.16
CA HIS A 129 -23.73 1.37 -0.42
C HIS A 129 -24.46 0.70 -1.59
N ALA A 130 -25.80 0.75 -1.64
CA ALA A 130 -26.57 0.18 -2.74
C ALA A 130 -26.43 1.05 -4.00
N VAL A 131 -26.42 2.38 -3.84
CA VAL A 131 -26.11 3.32 -4.91
C VAL A 131 -24.68 3.12 -5.41
N MET A 132 -23.70 3.01 -4.51
CA MET A 132 -22.29 2.77 -4.88
C MET A 132 -22.12 1.44 -5.63
N ALA A 133 -22.66 0.34 -5.11
CA ALA A 133 -22.61 -0.95 -5.79
C ALA A 133 -23.27 -0.90 -7.18
N GLY A 134 -24.35 -0.14 -7.35
CA GLY A 134 -25.00 0.07 -8.65
C GLY A 134 -24.14 0.84 -9.65
N ILE A 135 -23.40 1.86 -9.20
CA ILE A 135 -22.42 2.58 -10.02
C ILE A 135 -21.32 1.62 -10.47
N LEU A 136 -20.72 0.89 -9.54
CA LEU A 136 -19.61 -0.03 -9.82
C LEU A 136 -20.03 -1.15 -10.79
N ARG A 137 -21.22 -1.74 -10.63
CA ARG A 137 -21.75 -2.71 -11.62
C ARG A 137 -21.85 -2.13 -13.01
N THR A 138 -22.36 -0.90 -13.12
CA THR A 138 -22.52 -0.21 -14.41
C THR A 138 -21.16 0.11 -15.02
N TRP A 139 -20.21 0.58 -14.21
CA TRP A 139 -18.86 0.94 -14.64
C TRP A 139 -18.03 -0.26 -15.09
N LEU A 140 -18.09 -1.36 -14.33
CA LEU A 140 -17.41 -2.62 -14.64
C LEU A 140 -18.11 -3.44 -15.73
N GLY A 141 -19.37 -3.13 -16.06
CA GLY A 141 -20.15 -3.89 -17.03
C GLY A 141 -20.54 -5.29 -16.56
N ILE A 142 -20.65 -5.50 -15.25
CA ILE A 142 -20.93 -6.80 -14.63
C ILE A 142 -22.33 -6.84 -13.99
N GLY A 143 -22.95 -8.02 -14.02
CA GLY A 143 -24.30 -8.22 -13.49
C GLY A 143 -24.37 -8.42 -11.97
N ASP A 144 -23.29 -8.95 -11.38
CA ASP A 144 -23.23 -9.25 -9.94
C ASP A 144 -21.99 -8.60 -9.32
N LEU A 145 -22.22 -7.80 -8.30
CA LEU A 145 -21.22 -7.18 -7.44
C LEU A 145 -21.92 -6.84 -6.14
N ALA A 146 -21.52 -7.50 -5.07
CA ALA A 146 -22.06 -7.30 -3.73
C ALA A 146 -20.97 -6.73 -2.83
N MET A 147 -21.33 -5.72 -2.04
CA MET A 147 -20.42 -5.19 -1.02
C MET A 147 -20.47 -6.07 0.23
N THR A 148 -19.30 -6.37 0.78
CA THR A 148 -19.13 -7.06 2.06
C THR A 148 -19.33 -6.06 3.20
N VAL A 149 -20.10 -6.47 4.22
CA VAL A 149 -20.26 -5.71 5.46
C VAL A 149 -19.00 -5.89 6.32
N ARG A 150 -18.42 -4.78 6.78
CA ARG A 150 -17.28 -4.73 7.72
C ARG A 150 -17.71 -4.09 9.04
N GLN A 151 -16.82 -4.11 10.04
CA GLN A 151 -17.06 -3.50 11.35
C GLN A 151 -17.33 -1.98 11.27
N ASP A 152 -16.77 -1.33 10.26
CA ASP A 152 -16.71 0.12 10.07
C ASP A 152 -17.38 0.62 8.77
N GLY A 153 -18.04 -0.25 8.00
CA GLY A 153 -18.74 0.15 6.78
C GLY A 153 -18.94 -0.97 5.77
N TYR A 154 -18.91 -0.62 4.49
CA TYR A 154 -19.02 -1.56 3.37
C TYR A 154 -17.75 -1.54 2.53
N ALA A 155 -17.37 -2.69 1.99
CA ALA A 155 -16.22 -2.84 1.12
C ALA A 155 -16.52 -3.71 -0.09
N VAL A 156 -15.79 -3.53 -1.18
CA VAL A 156 -15.74 -4.50 -2.28
C VAL A 156 -14.36 -4.50 -2.92
N GLU A 157 -13.90 -5.69 -3.29
CA GLU A 157 -12.71 -5.91 -4.11
C GLU A 157 -13.15 -6.57 -5.42
N TYR A 158 -12.59 -6.12 -6.53
CA TYR A 158 -12.82 -6.68 -7.86
C TYR A 158 -11.51 -6.66 -8.65
N ARG A 159 -11.19 -7.78 -9.32
CA ARG A 159 -10.05 -7.87 -10.22
C ARG A 159 -10.41 -8.73 -11.43
N ASP A 160 -10.07 -8.25 -12.61
CA ASP A 160 -10.02 -9.03 -13.85
C ASP A 160 -8.70 -8.78 -14.60
N ASP A 161 -8.59 -9.24 -15.85
CA ASP A 161 -7.37 -9.08 -16.67
C ASP A 161 -7.08 -7.62 -17.08
N THR A 162 -8.00 -6.70 -16.83
CA THR A 162 -7.98 -5.31 -17.30
C THR A 162 -8.06 -4.27 -16.20
N ILE A 163 -8.59 -4.63 -15.03
CA ILE A 163 -8.79 -3.69 -13.93
C ILE A 163 -8.67 -4.37 -12.57
N GLU A 164 -8.03 -3.67 -11.65
CA GLU A 164 -8.12 -3.88 -10.22
C GLU A 164 -8.89 -2.72 -9.60
N LEU A 165 -9.86 -3.03 -8.75
CA LEU A 165 -10.66 -2.08 -7.99
C LEU A 165 -10.76 -2.56 -6.55
N TYR A 166 -10.52 -1.63 -5.65
CA TYR A 166 -10.88 -1.75 -4.26
C TYR A 166 -11.68 -0.53 -3.83
N ALA A 167 -12.81 -0.74 -3.16
CA ALA A 167 -13.69 0.33 -2.73
C ALA A 167 -14.12 0.12 -1.28
N THR A 168 -14.03 1.16 -0.46
CA THR A 168 -14.51 1.14 0.92
C THR A 168 -15.27 2.37 1.33
N GLN A 169 -16.23 2.18 2.22
CA GLN A 169 -16.88 3.27 2.90
C GLN A 169 -15.95 3.82 3.98
N GLY A 170 -15.55 5.09 3.82
CA GLY A 170 -14.88 5.86 4.85
C GLY A 170 -15.88 6.51 5.81
N ALA A 171 -15.51 6.59 7.07
CA ALA A 171 -16.22 7.39 8.07
C ALA A 171 -15.43 8.67 8.33
N ASN A 172 -15.98 9.84 8.00
CA ASN A 172 -15.53 11.10 8.59
C ASN A 172 -16.39 11.38 9.83
N PRO A 173 -15.87 11.25 11.06
CA PRO A 173 -16.66 11.50 12.27
C PRO A 173 -17.10 12.96 12.44
N SER A 174 -16.47 13.92 11.73
CA SER A 174 -16.86 15.34 11.79
C SER A 174 -17.79 15.79 10.67
N GLU A 175 -17.95 15.02 9.60
CA GLU A 175 -18.72 15.40 8.41
C GLU A 175 -19.58 14.23 7.93
N ALA A 176 -20.80 14.14 8.45
CA ALA A 176 -21.85 13.48 7.69
C ALA A 176 -22.09 14.29 6.40
N PRO A 177 -22.23 13.65 5.22
CA PRO A 177 -22.34 12.20 4.99
C PRO A 177 -20.99 11.46 4.81
N SER A 178 -21.01 10.16 5.14
CA SER A 178 -19.97 9.19 4.77
C SER A 178 -19.65 9.22 3.28
N PHE A 179 -18.43 8.83 2.94
CA PHE A 179 -17.92 8.80 1.56
C PHE A 179 -17.43 7.39 1.23
N PHE A 180 -17.21 7.10 -0.04
CA PHE A 180 -16.46 5.92 -0.48
C PHE A 180 -15.12 6.35 -1.02
N LEU A 181 -14.06 5.63 -0.66
CA LEU A 181 -12.75 5.65 -1.30
C LEU A 181 -12.72 4.51 -2.31
N LEU A 182 -12.28 4.79 -3.54
CA LEU A 182 -11.97 3.75 -4.51
C LEU A 182 -10.53 3.94 -4.99
N GLU A 183 -9.84 2.83 -5.18
CA GLU A 183 -8.44 2.80 -5.58
C GLU A 183 -8.18 1.55 -6.43
N GLY A 184 -7.20 1.64 -7.32
CA GLY A 184 -6.90 0.53 -8.22
C GLY A 184 -6.05 0.91 -9.42
N HIS A 185 -6.01 0.03 -10.41
CA HIS A 185 -5.34 0.29 -11.68
C HIS A 185 -6.08 -0.32 -12.87
N ILE A 186 -5.91 0.30 -14.04
CA ILE A 186 -6.43 -0.19 -15.32
C ILE A 186 -5.25 -0.59 -16.21
N ASP A 187 -5.19 -1.87 -16.58
CA ASP A 187 -4.13 -2.48 -17.39
C ASP A 187 -4.50 -2.43 -18.88
N GLN A 188 -4.81 -1.24 -19.38
CA GLN A 188 -5.18 -0.98 -20.76
C GLN A 188 -4.45 0.26 -21.29
N ALA A 189 -4.51 0.49 -22.61
CA ALA A 189 -3.93 1.68 -23.22
C ALA A 189 -4.44 2.97 -22.53
N PRO A 190 -3.60 4.01 -22.34
CA PRO A 190 -3.97 5.21 -21.59
C PRO A 190 -5.29 5.86 -22.04
N GLU A 191 -5.59 5.86 -23.34
CA GLU A 191 -6.83 6.42 -23.88
C GLU A 191 -8.06 5.60 -23.47
N VAL A 192 -7.92 4.28 -23.35
CA VAL A 192 -8.98 3.37 -22.90
C VAL A 192 -9.19 3.53 -21.40
N ALA A 193 -8.11 3.62 -20.62
CA ALA A 193 -8.17 3.85 -19.18
C ALA A 193 -8.84 5.19 -18.86
N LEU A 194 -8.44 6.27 -19.54
CA LEU A 194 -9.08 7.57 -19.42
C LEU A 194 -10.58 7.50 -19.74
N GLY A 195 -10.96 6.85 -20.85
CA GLY A 195 -12.37 6.68 -21.21
C GLY A 195 -13.18 5.92 -20.15
N ARG A 196 -12.58 4.96 -19.44
CA ARG A 196 -13.22 4.27 -18.30
C ARG A 196 -13.37 5.19 -17.09
N LEU A 197 -12.36 6.00 -16.76
CA LEU A 197 -12.44 6.96 -15.65
C LEU A 197 -13.46 8.08 -15.93
N GLU A 198 -13.52 8.58 -17.17
CA GLU A 198 -14.55 9.52 -17.62
C GLU A 198 -15.96 8.94 -17.51
N ALA A 199 -16.13 7.63 -17.82
CA ALA A 199 -17.40 6.94 -17.64
C ALA A 199 -17.79 6.84 -16.15
N LEU A 200 -16.84 6.58 -15.25
CA LEU A 200 -17.07 6.59 -13.80
C LEU A 200 -17.49 7.99 -13.31
N ALA A 201 -16.74 9.02 -13.68
CA ALA A 201 -17.06 10.42 -13.39
C ALA A 201 -18.47 10.78 -13.86
N ARG A 202 -18.87 10.35 -15.08
CA ARG A 202 -20.22 10.57 -15.59
C ARG A 202 -21.28 9.89 -14.71
N LEU A 203 -21.06 8.65 -14.27
CA LEU A 203 -21.99 7.93 -13.40
C LEU A 203 -22.17 8.60 -12.03
N PHE A 204 -21.13 9.24 -11.49
CA PHE A 204 -21.23 10.06 -10.29
C PHE A 204 -22.04 11.34 -10.54
N ARG A 205 -21.74 12.08 -11.61
CA ARG A 205 -22.48 13.30 -11.99
C ARG A 205 -23.97 13.04 -12.22
N GLU A 206 -24.30 11.95 -12.93
CA GLU A 206 -25.69 11.53 -13.19
C GLU A 206 -26.49 11.26 -11.89
N ARG A 207 -25.80 10.96 -10.79
CA ARG A 207 -26.40 10.69 -9.47
C ARG A 207 -26.26 11.86 -8.48
N GLY A 208 -25.69 12.99 -8.92
CA GLY A 208 -25.46 14.16 -8.07
C GLY A 208 -24.47 13.89 -6.92
N ILE A 209 -23.55 12.95 -7.11
CA ILE A 209 -22.51 12.63 -6.13
C ILE A 209 -21.34 13.58 -6.34
N THR A 210 -20.85 14.21 -5.27
CA THR A 210 -19.59 14.97 -5.29
C THR A 210 -18.41 14.00 -5.23
N PHE A 211 -17.39 14.20 -6.06
CA PHE A 211 -16.24 13.32 -6.16
C PHE A 211 -15.00 14.08 -6.67
N ASP A 212 -13.84 13.43 -6.57
CA ASP A 212 -12.70 13.63 -7.46
C ASP A 212 -12.18 12.25 -7.93
N ILE A 213 -11.45 12.22 -9.03
CA ILE A 213 -10.70 11.02 -9.48
C ILE A 213 -9.31 11.49 -9.87
N ASP A 214 -8.35 11.22 -9.02
CA ASP A 214 -6.94 11.36 -9.32
C ASP A 214 -6.44 10.13 -10.08
N TYR A 215 -5.63 10.34 -11.10
CA TYR A 215 -5.06 9.26 -11.89
C TYR A 215 -3.70 9.62 -12.46
N VAL A 216 -2.85 8.60 -12.63
CA VAL A 216 -1.51 8.75 -13.18
C VAL A 216 -1.10 7.50 -13.97
N GLU A 217 -0.34 7.73 -15.03
CA GLU A 217 0.25 6.65 -15.83
C GLU A 217 1.53 6.18 -15.13
N VAL A 218 1.67 4.86 -14.98
CA VAL A 218 2.85 4.24 -14.38
C VAL A 218 3.41 3.14 -15.27
N ASP A 219 4.71 2.87 -15.12
CA ASP A 219 5.35 1.71 -15.72
C ASP A 219 5.05 0.42 -14.95
N ALA A 220 5.60 -0.69 -15.43
CA ALA A 220 5.42 -2.01 -14.80
C ALA A 220 5.98 -2.11 -13.37
N ASP A 221 6.91 -1.22 -13.00
CA ASP A 221 7.50 -1.15 -11.66
C ASP A 221 6.73 -0.17 -10.75
N GLY A 222 5.68 0.49 -11.26
CA GLY A 222 4.90 1.51 -10.55
C GLY A 222 5.55 2.88 -10.52
N ASN A 223 6.57 3.14 -11.35
CA ASN A 223 7.15 4.48 -11.45
C ASN A 223 6.27 5.38 -12.30
N LEU A 224 6.11 6.62 -11.86
CA LEU A 224 5.32 7.64 -12.55
C LEU A 224 5.92 7.91 -13.95
N LEU A 225 5.07 7.83 -14.97
CA LEU A 225 5.39 8.19 -16.35
C LEU A 225 4.99 9.63 -16.69
N GLY A 226 4.24 10.29 -15.80
CA GLY A 226 3.77 11.65 -15.99
C GLY A 226 3.26 12.29 -14.69
N GLU A 227 2.66 13.46 -14.83
CA GLU A 227 2.00 14.17 -13.73
C GLU A 227 0.62 13.55 -13.44
N GLU A 228 0.25 13.54 -12.17
CA GLU A 228 -1.10 13.21 -11.71
C GLU A 228 -2.11 14.21 -12.26
N LYS A 229 -3.28 13.70 -12.64
CA LYS A 229 -4.38 14.47 -13.21
C LYS A 229 -5.65 14.17 -12.43
N THR A 230 -6.55 15.14 -12.35
CA THR A 230 -7.81 15.03 -11.60
C THR A 230 -9.02 15.18 -12.52
N LEU A 231 -10.06 14.37 -12.32
CA LEU A 231 -11.41 14.55 -12.87
C LEU A 231 -12.38 14.94 -11.75
N ASP A 232 -13.14 16.03 -11.92
CA ASP A 232 -14.11 16.56 -10.93
C ASP A 232 -15.50 16.85 -11.52
#